data_AF-W0T6L4-F1
#
_entry.id   AF-W0T6L4-F1
#
_cell.length_a   1.000
_cell.length_b   1.000
_cell.length_c   1.000
_cell.angle_alpha   90.00
_cell.angle_beta   90.00
_cell.angle_gamma   90.00
#
_symmetry.space_group_name_H-M   'P 1'
#
loop_
_entity.id
_entity.type
_entity.pdbx_description
1 polymer ?
#
loop_
_entity_poly.entity_id
_entity_poly.type
_entity_poly.pdbx_seq_one_letter_code
_entity_poly.pdbx_strand_id
1 'polypeptide(L)'
;MNIVPDNTFKSSVSTDKAGEHKSNAVQSLPDVFREQVGARPMNTQLNDRHPLESRISNWEETQHKRQLEQYRQIFGIAEPMKRVMELKLVENTDFNPLNHSELHRDILMNKETSIDWEDVYPAADFTSGMMVGDDLHTKIERKMGI
;
A
#
# COMPACT_ATOMS: atom_id res chain seq x y z
N MET A 1 33.82 2.97 -4.08
CA MET A 1 32.78 3.70 -4.84
C MET A 1 33.34 3.95 -6.23
N ASN A 2 32.87 3.20 -7.23
CA ASN A 2 33.38 3.31 -8.60
C ASN A 2 32.51 4.33 -9.35
N ILE A 3 33.08 5.46 -9.75
CA ILE A 3 32.40 6.60 -10.41
C ILE A 3 32.68 6.51 -11.91
N VAL A 4 32.24 5.43 -12.55
CA VAL A 4 32.35 5.29 -14.00
C VAL A 4 30.94 5.21 -14.56
N PRO A 5 30.49 6.23 -15.32
CA PRO A 5 29.19 6.17 -16.01
C PRO A 5 29.18 5.08 -17.08
N ASP A 6 28.04 4.43 -17.27
CA ASP A 6 27.87 3.43 -18.32
C ASP A 6 28.02 4.02 -19.72
N ASN A 7 28.74 3.31 -20.59
CA ASN A 7 29.12 3.73 -21.94
C ASN A 7 27.97 3.58 -22.98
N THR A 8 26.75 3.96 -22.61
CA THR A 8 25.55 3.77 -23.45
C THR A 8 25.18 5.06 -24.18
N PHE A 9 25.91 5.37 -25.25
CA PHE A 9 25.60 6.52 -26.09
C PHE A 9 24.41 6.23 -27.03
N LYS A 10 23.28 6.93 -26.83
CA LYS A 10 22.16 6.90 -27.78
C LYS A 10 22.35 8.01 -28.82
N SER A 11 22.36 7.64 -30.10
CA SER A 11 22.55 8.55 -31.24
C SER A 11 21.28 9.32 -31.66
N SER A 12 20.12 8.97 -31.10
CA SER A 12 18.85 9.68 -31.32
C SER A 12 17.95 9.60 -30.09
N VAL A 13 17.34 10.72 -29.73
CA VAL A 13 16.34 10.81 -28.65
C VAL A 13 14.97 11.02 -29.29
N SER A 14 14.01 10.14 -28.98
CA SER A 14 12.61 10.28 -29.37
C SER A 14 11.78 10.70 -28.16
N THR A 15 10.98 11.75 -28.31
CA THR A 15 10.10 12.32 -27.28
C THR A 15 8.76 11.59 -27.13
N ASP A 16 8.42 10.71 -28.05
CA ASP A 16 7.06 10.12 -28.13
C ASP A 16 6.94 8.77 -27.41
N LYS A 17 8.03 8.28 -26.80
CA LYS A 17 7.97 7.10 -25.93
C LYS A 17 7.64 7.54 -24.52
N ALA A 18 6.57 7.01 -23.95
CA ALA A 18 6.20 7.09 -22.53
C ALA A 18 7.22 6.34 -21.65
N GLY A 19 8.47 6.79 -21.67
CA GLY A 19 9.54 6.33 -20.79
C GLY A 19 9.87 7.44 -19.79
N GLU A 20 10.22 7.06 -18.56
CA GLU A 20 10.75 7.98 -17.55
C GLU A 20 11.83 8.89 -18.18
N HIS A 21 11.54 10.19 -18.27
CA HIS A 21 12.48 11.18 -18.79
C HIS A 21 13.57 11.44 -17.73
N LYS A 22 14.55 10.54 -17.63
CA LYS A 22 15.74 10.75 -16.81
C LYS A 22 16.68 11.71 -17.52
N SER A 23 17.05 12.79 -16.86
CA SER A 23 18.06 13.71 -17.36
C SER A 23 19.42 13.01 -17.40
N ASN A 24 20.30 13.45 -18.31
CA ASN A 24 21.71 13.02 -18.31
C ASN A 24 22.53 13.71 -17.19
N ALA A 25 21.92 14.70 -16.50
CA ALA A 25 22.46 15.22 -15.27
C ALA A 25 22.30 14.17 -14.16
N VAL A 26 23.08 14.30 -13.09
CA VAL A 26 23.07 13.40 -11.92
C VAL A 26 21.65 12.89 -11.62
N GLN A 27 21.46 11.58 -11.53
CA GLN A 27 20.14 10.93 -11.30
C GLN A 27 19.36 11.50 -10.09
N SER A 28 20.05 12.19 -9.18
CA SER A 28 19.47 12.81 -8.00
C SER A 28 18.84 14.20 -8.24
N LEU A 29 19.00 14.82 -9.41
CA LEU A 29 18.41 16.13 -9.70
C LEU A 29 17.15 15.99 -10.56
N PRO A 30 15.96 16.35 -10.04
CA PRO A 30 14.73 16.37 -10.83
C PRO A 30 14.80 17.47 -11.91
N ASP A 31 14.45 17.13 -13.15
CA ASP A 31 14.47 18.04 -14.30
C ASP A 31 13.06 18.59 -14.56
N VAL A 32 12.71 19.63 -13.81
CA VAL A 32 11.36 20.22 -13.78
C VAL A 32 10.87 20.76 -15.14
N PHE A 33 11.78 21.09 -16.05
CA PHE A 33 11.44 21.60 -17.38
C PHE A 33 11.12 20.47 -18.35
N ARG A 34 11.86 19.35 -18.28
CA ARG A 34 11.60 18.18 -19.12
C ARG A 34 10.43 17.33 -18.62
N GLU A 35 10.23 17.26 -17.32
CA GLU A 35 9.05 16.64 -16.71
C GLU A 35 7.77 17.47 -16.93
N GLN A 36 7.89 18.71 -17.44
CA GLN A 36 6.76 19.64 -17.63
C GLN A 36 5.96 19.91 -16.34
N VAL A 37 6.62 19.78 -15.19
CA VAL A 37 6.04 20.01 -13.84
C VAL A 37 6.28 21.47 -13.39
N GLY A 38 7.22 22.19 -14.01
CA GLY A 38 7.51 23.58 -13.69
C GLY A 38 6.32 24.54 -13.85
N ALA A 39 5.88 25.13 -12.74
CA ALA A 39 4.93 26.26 -12.66
C ALA A 39 3.50 26.02 -13.20
N ARG A 40 2.99 24.78 -13.19
CA ARG A 40 1.54 24.56 -13.35
C ARG A 40 0.83 25.06 -12.09
N PRO A 41 -0.10 26.04 -12.15
CA PRO A 41 -0.83 26.44 -10.96
C PRO A 41 -1.58 25.22 -10.40
N MET A 42 -1.59 25.05 -9.07
CA MET A 42 -2.27 23.93 -8.38
C MET A 42 -3.69 23.71 -8.93
N ASN A 43 -4.35 24.81 -9.27
CA ASN A 43 -5.67 24.90 -9.86
C ASN A 43 -5.77 24.09 -11.17
N THR A 44 -4.78 24.16 -12.06
CA THR A 44 -4.73 23.42 -13.33
C THR A 44 -4.38 21.95 -13.12
N GLN A 45 -3.65 21.61 -12.04
CA GLN A 45 -3.39 20.21 -11.67
C GLN A 45 -4.63 19.54 -11.05
N LEU A 46 -5.51 20.33 -10.42
CA LEU A 46 -6.73 19.89 -9.74
C LEU A 46 -7.99 20.04 -10.61
N ASN A 47 -7.90 20.68 -11.78
CA ASN A 47 -9.05 21.19 -12.53
C ASN A 47 -10.03 20.11 -13.01
N ASP A 48 -9.58 18.85 -13.08
CA ASP A 48 -10.34 17.75 -13.67
C ASP A 48 -10.64 16.60 -12.68
N ARG A 49 -10.37 16.76 -11.39
CA ARG A 49 -10.55 15.70 -10.38
C ARG A 49 -11.32 16.23 -9.18
N HIS A 50 -12.31 15.46 -8.72
CA HIS A 50 -13.07 15.87 -7.56
C HIS A 50 -12.17 15.81 -6.31
N PRO A 51 -12.14 16.82 -5.43
CA PRO A 51 -11.21 16.84 -4.29
C PRO A 51 -11.45 15.69 -3.29
N LEU A 52 -12.66 15.10 -3.28
CA LEU A 52 -12.94 13.90 -2.48
C LEU A 52 -12.66 12.59 -3.21
N GLU A 53 -12.43 12.61 -4.52
CA GLU A 53 -12.18 11.39 -5.30
C GLU A 53 -10.97 10.63 -4.77
N SER A 54 -9.87 11.35 -4.50
CA SER A 54 -8.67 10.76 -3.89
C SER A 54 -8.92 10.27 -2.45
N ARG A 55 -9.89 10.84 -1.74
CA ARG A 55 -10.22 10.41 -0.37
C ARG A 55 -11.15 9.22 -0.37
N ILE A 56 -12.05 9.13 -1.33
CA ILE A 56 -12.96 8.01 -1.51
C ILE A 56 -12.19 6.80 -2.04
N SER A 57 -11.26 7.00 -2.98
CA SER A 57 -10.39 5.92 -3.47
C SER A 57 -9.54 5.32 -2.35
N ASN A 58 -9.09 6.15 -1.40
CA ASN A 58 -8.23 5.76 -0.29
C ASN A 58 -8.95 5.90 1.05
N TRP A 59 -10.24 5.52 1.09
CA TRP A 59 -11.11 5.75 2.24
C TRP A 59 -10.55 5.13 3.51
N GLU A 60 -10.23 3.83 3.47
CA GLU A 60 -9.70 3.07 4.61
C GLU A 60 -8.40 3.68 5.15
N GLU A 61 -7.45 3.98 4.27
CA GLU A 61 -6.17 4.60 4.66
C GLU A 61 -6.39 5.97 5.30
N THR A 62 -7.29 6.77 4.73
CA THR A 62 -7.61 8.11 5.25
C THR A 62 -8.29 8.03 6.62
N GLN A 63 -9.22 7.08 6.81
CA GLN A 63 -9.89 6.85 8.09
C GLN A 63 -8.89 6.41 9.17
N HIS A 64 -8.01 5.46 8.85
CA HIS A 64 -7.00 4.95 9.77
C HIS A 64 -6.00 6.05 10.15
N LYS A 65 -5.51 6.84 9.18
CA LYS A 65 -4.61 7.98 9.45
C LYS A 65 -5.25 9.01 10.37
N ARG A 66 -6.51 9.37 10.11
CA ARG A 66 -7.29 10.28 10.98
C ARG A 66 -7.41 9.73 12.39
N GLN A 67 -7.58 8.42 12.57
CA GLN A 67 -7.67 7.79 13.89
C GLN A 67 -6.32 7.82 14.63
N LEU A 68 -5.20 7.52 13.96
CA LEU A 68 -3.87 7.67 14.55
C LEU A 68 -3.57 9.11 14.96
N GLU A 69 -4.03 10.10 14.18
CA GLU A 69 -3.92 11.51 14.54
C GLU A 69 -4.74 11.85 15.80
N GLN A 70 -5.94 11.28 15.95
CA GLN A 70 -6.75 11.41 17.17
C GLN A 70 -6.06 10.79 18.38
N TYR A 71 -5.52 9.57 18.25
CA TYR A 71 -4.75 8.95 19.33
C TYR A 71 -3.53 9.77 19.70
N ARG A 72 -2.83 10.35 18.71
CA ARG A 72 -1.72 11.26 18.96
C ARG A 72 -2.14 12.48 19.77
N GLN A 73 -3.31 13.04 19.50
CA GLN A 73 -3.82 14.23 20.20
C GLN A 73 -4.26 13.92 21.64
N ILE A 74 -4.88 12.75 21.86
CA ILE A 74 -5.46 12.38 23.16
C ILE A 74 -4.41 11.73 24.08
N PHE A 75 -3.63 10.80 23.54
CA PHE A 75 -2.72 9.92 24.31
C PHE A 75 -1.24 10.23 24.06
N GLY A 76 -0.93 11.11 23.10
CA GLY A 76 0.44 11.44 22.72
C GLY A 76 1.03 10.48 21.67
N ILE A 77 2.32 10.63 21.37
CA ILE A 77 2.99 9.94 20.24
C ILE A 77 3.19 8.44 20.50
N ALA A 78 3.24 8.00 21.76
CA ALA A 78 3.53 6.60 22.10
C ALA A 78 2.44 5.65 21.58
N GLU A 79 1.17 6.04 21.67
CA GLU A 79 0.03 5.20 21.29
C GLU A 79 -0.03 4.84 19.80
N PRO A 80 0.01 5.80 18.85
CA PRO A 80 0.02 5.46 17.43
C PRO A 80 1.27 4.67 17.03
N MET A 81 2.42 4.91 17.66
CA MET A 81 3.65 4.15 17.40
C MET A 81 3.52 2.69 17.85
N LYS A 82 3.01 2.45 19.06
CA LYS A 82 2.72 1.11 19.59
C LYS A 82 1.78 0.37 18.65
N ARG A 83 0.69 1.02 18.23
CA ARG A 83 -0.34 0.40 17.39
C ARG A 83 0.17 0.00 16.01
N VAL A 84 0.97 0.85 15.36
CA VAL A 84 1.62 0.52 14.09
C VAL A 84 2.62 -0.64 14.25
N MET A 85 3.36 -0.67 15.35
CA MET A 85 4.29 -1.77 15.63
C MET A 85 3.57 -3.09 15.90
N GLU A 86 2.48 -3.07 16.67
CA GLU A 86 1.63 -4.23 16.93
C GLU A 86 0.98 -4.75 15.66
N LEU A 87 0.48 -3.86 14.80
CA LEU A 87 -0.10 -4.24 13.52
C LEU A 87 0.92 -4.96 12.64
N LYS A 88 2.14 -4.41 12.54
CA LYS A 88 3.24 -5.05 11.82
C LYS A 88 3.64 -6.39 12.43
N LEU A 89 3.57 -6.54 13.75
CA LEU A 89 3.85 -7.82 14.40
C LEU A 89 2.78 -8.85 14.01
N VAL A 90 1.50 -8.49 14.13
CA VAL A 90 0.36 -9.33 13.74
C VAL A 90 0.50 -9.77 12.28
N GLU A 91 0.74 -8.86 11.34
CA GLU A 91 0.92 -9.20 9.91
C GLU A 91 2.05 -10.23 9.67
N ASN A 92 3.11 -10.21 10.48
CA ASN A 92 4.21 -11.16 10.36
C ASN A 92 3.92 -12.50 11.03
N THR A 93 3.09 -12.52 12.08
CA THR A 93 2.85 -13.71 12.92
C THR A 93 1.53 -14.42 12.64
N ASP A 94 0.55 -13.74 12.04
CA ASP A 94 -0.85 -14.20 11.93
C ASP A 94 -1.05 -15.18 10.77
N PHE A 95 -0.23 -16.24 10.75
CA PHE A 95 -0.45 -17.37 9.85
C PHE A 95 -1.32 -18.41 10.55
N ASN A 96 -2.60 -18.41 10.24
CA ASN A 96 -3.51 -19.47 10.61
C ASN A 96 -4.09 -20.13 9.33
N PRO A 97 -3.63 -21.34 8.97
CA PRO A 97 -4.07 -22.00 7.75
C PRO A 97 -5.48 -22.60 7.88
N LEU A 98 -5.99 -22.77 9.10
CA LEU A 98 -7.29 -23.38 9.39
C LEU A 98 -8.42 -22.35 9.50
N ASN A 99 -8.14 -21.18 10.09
CA ASN A 99 -9.14 -20.14 10.25
C ASN A 99 -8.61 -18.84 9.63
N HIS A 100 -9.42 -18.24 8.75
CA HIS A 100 -9.17 -16.93 8.15
C HIS A 100 -9.61 -15.76 9.06
N SER A 101 -9.62 -15.94 10.38
CA SER A 101 -10.13 -14.92 11.30
C SER A 101 -9.04 -13.88 11.60
N GLU A 102 -9.16 -12.67 11.02
CA GLU A 102 -8.24 -11.55 11.23
C GLU A 102 -8.54 -10.74 12.51
N LEU A 103 -9.06 -11.38 13.57
CA LEU A 103 -9.59 -10.69 14.76
C LEU A 103 -8.56 -9.77 15.42
N HIS A 104 -7.29 -10.18 15.50
CA HIS A 104 -6.24 -9.37 16.09
C HIS A 104 -5.97 -8.10 15.26
N ARG A 105 -5.98 -8.24 13.92
CA ARG A 105 -5.83 -7.13 13.00
C ARG A 105 -7.03 -6.19 13.09
N ASP A 106 -8.25 -6.71 13.17
CA ASP A 106 -9.47 -5.91 13.28
C ASP A 106 -9.53 -5.11 14.57
N ILE A 107 -9.13 -5.71 15.70
CA ILE A 107 -9.02 -5.00 16.98
C ILE A 107 -8.02 -3.84 16.87
N LEU A 108 -6.89 -4.05 16.18
CA LEU A 108 -5.86 -3.02 15.99
C LEU A 108 -6.29 -1.96 14.97
N MET A 109 -7.12 -2.30 13.99
CA MET A 109 -7.72 -1.34 13.06
C MET A 109 -9.00 -0.68 13.60
N ASN A 110 -9.47 -1.10 14.80
CA ASN A 110 -10.72 -0.65 15.39
C ASN A 110 -11.93 -0.92 14.46
N LYS A 111 -11.91 -2.08 13.77
CA LYS A 111 -12.92 -2.58 12.82
C LYS A 111 -13.81 -3.68 13.44
N GLU A 112 -13.60 -4.05 14.69
CA GLU A 112 -14.24 -5.19 15.37
C GLU A 112 -15.77 -5.07 15.56
N THR A 113 -16.31 -3.85 15.46
CA THR A 113 -17.75 -3.59 15.56
C THR A 113 -18.42 -3.37 14.20
N SER A 114 -17.65 -3.32 13.12
CA SER A 114 -18.17 -3.17 11.76
C SER A 114 -18.17 -4.51 11.04
N ILE A 115 -19.16 -4.70 10.17
CA ILE A 115 -19.31 -5.88 9.33
C ILE A 115 -19.14 -5.44 7.88
N ASP A 116 -18.27 -6.12 7.16
CA ASP A 116 -18.08 -5.93 5.73
C ASP A 116 -18.82 -7.00 4.92
N TRP A 117 -18.88 -6.82 3.60
CA TRP A 117 -19.51 -7.80 2.72
C TRP A 117 -18.76 -9.15 2.73
N GLU A 118 -17.46 -9.14 2.97
CA GLU A 118 -16.59 -10.33 3.06
C GLU A 118 -16.94 -11.22 4.26
N ASP A 119 -17.41 -10.62 5.36
CA ASP A 119 -17.84 -11.35 6.57
C ASP A 119 -19.18 -12.07 6.37
N VAL A 120 -20.07 -11.48 5.57
CA VAL A 120 -21.42 -12.02 5.28
C VAL A 120 -21.35 -13.06 4.16
N TYR A 121 -20.53 -12.79 3.15
CA TYR A 121 -20.31 -13.66 2.01
C TYR A 121 -18.82 -14.01 1.95
N PRO A 122 -18.36 -14.92 2.82
CA PRO A 122 -17.00 -15.39 2.73
C PRO A 122 -16.79 -15.94 1.32
N ALA A 123 -15.74 -15.47 0.64
CA ALA A 123 -15.37 -15.98 -0.68
C ALA A 123 -15.38 -17.51 -0.64
N ALA A 124 -15.91 -18.13 -1.70
CA ALA A 124 -16.31 -19.55 -1.78
C ALA A 124 -15.21 -20.59 -1.48
N ASP A 125 -14.03 -20.17 -1.03
CA ASP A 125 -12.92 -20.97 -0.51
C ASP A 125 -13.22 -21.58 0.86
N PHE A 126 -14.33 -21.24 1.51
CA PHE A 126 -14.96 -22.11 2.51
C PHE A 126 -15.60 -23.32 1.82
N THR A 127 -14.80 -24.08 1.09
CA THR A 127 -15.12 -25.46 0.77
C THR A 127 -15.26 -26.19 2.10
N SER A 128 -16.53 -26.39 2.48
CA SER A 128 -17.08 -27.56 3.15
C SER A 128 -16.04 -28.44 3.86
N GLY A 129 -16.20 -28.66 5.18
CA GLY A 129 -15.30 -29.33 6.11
C GLY A 129 -14.86 -30.78 5.81
N MET A 130 -14.82 -31.19 4.54
CA MET A 130 -14.38 -32.47 4.03
C MET A 130 -13.20 -32.37 3.04
N MET A 131 -12.77 -31.16 2.62
CA MET A 131 -11.64 -30.92 1.70
C MET A 131 -10.46 -30.14 2.34
N VAL A 132 -10.41 -30.09 3.68
CA VAL A 132 -9.41 -29.30 4.44
C VAL A 132 -7.97 -29.82 4.24
N GLY A 133 -7.79 -31.08 3.86
CA GLY A 133 -6.45 -31.69 3.72
C GLY A 133 -5.59 -31.09 2.60
N ASP A 134 -6.12 -30.96 1.38
CA ASP A 134 -5.34 -30.58 0.19
C ASP A 134 -5.00 -29.08 0.15
N ASP A 135 -5.89 -28.23 0.67
CA ASP A 135 -5.71 -26.78 0.66
C ASP A 135 -4.74 -26.29 1.76
N LEU A 136 -4.65 -27.00 2.89
CA LEU A 136 -3.70 -26.66 3.96
C LEU A 136 -2.25 -26.79 3.52
N HIS A 137 -1.90 -27.90 2.87
CA HIS A 137 -0.55 -28.13 2.38
C HIS A 137 -0.16 -27.06 1.35
N THR A 138 -1.07 -26.73 0.43
CA THR A 138 -0.89 -25.67 -0.58
C THR A 138 -0.72 -24.28 0.04
N LYS A 139 -1.51 -23.94 1.08
CA LYS A 139 -1.39 -22.65 1.81
C LYS A 139 -0.07 -22.55 2.58
N ILE A 140 0.35 -23.62 3.23
CA ILE A 140 1.62 -23.69 3.97
C ILE A 140 2.80 -23.59 2.98
N GLU A 141 2.77 -24.33 1.89
CA GLU A 141 3.76 -24.31 0.81
C GLU A 141 3.93 -22.89 0.24
N ARG A 142 2.82 -22.23 -0.12
CA ARG A 142 2.81 -20.84 -0.60
C ARG A 142 3.40 -19.86 0.41
N LYS A 143 3.12 -20.02 1.70
CA LYS A 143 3.66 -19.13 2.76
C LYS A 143 5.16 -19.36 2.99
N MET A 144 5.60 -20.61 2.91
CA MET A 144 6.99 -21.01 3.12
C MET A 144 7.86 -20.84 1.85
N GLY A 145 7.24 -20.59 0.69
CA GLY A 145 7.93 -20.40 -0.58
C GLY A 145 8.59 -21.68 -1.10
N ILE A 146 8.02 -22.83 -0.74
CA ILE A 146 8.40 -24.16 -1.24
C ILE A 146 7.52 -24.44 -2.47
#